data_AF-A0A2S1QTC4-F1
#
_entry.id   AF-A0A2S1QTC4-F1
#
_cell.length_a   1.000
_cell.length_b   1.000
_cell.length_c   1.000
_cell.angle_alpha   90.00
_cell.angle_beta   90.00
_cell.angle_gamma   90.00
#
_symmetry.space_group_name_H-M   'P 1'
#
loop_
_entity.id
_entity.type
_entity.pdbx_description
1 polymer ?
#
loop_
_entity_poly.entity_id
_entity_poly.type
_entity_poly.pdbx_seq_one_letter_code
_entity_poly.pdbx_strand_id
1 'polypeptide(L)'
;MKKKTFRRLEILLHVLTSVILLLKGYAEVVKHLYFPGCILLGLGIIVLSITFFWRKLNIKPKQARIMCYYIEAPALFLTAYVLYLEKNESLPHIFLLAGMLYPMLGFISSKKFKRINKSLDTSRR
;
A
#
# COMPACT_ATOMS: atom_id res chain seq x y z
N MET A 1 -13.91 -13.51 -12.70
CA MET A 1 -14.39 -12.12 -12.44
C MET A 1 -13.96 -11.17 -13.55
N LYS A 2 -14.82 -10.22 -13.97
CA LYS A 2 -14.50 -9.24 -15.02
C LYS A 2 -13.33 -8.32 -14.57
N LYS A 3 -12.34 -8.06 -15.43
CA LYS A 3 -11.15 -7.21 -15.14
C LYS A 3 -11.48 -5.82 -14.56
N LYS A 4 -12.70 -5.32 -14.76
CA LYS A 4 -13.20 -4.03 -14.24
C LYS A 4 -13.49 -4.09 -12.73
N THR A 5 -13.99 -5.22 -12.22
CA THR A 5 -14.30 -5.41 -10.79
C THR A 5 -13.04 -5.44 -9.96
N PHE A 6 -12.00 -6.15 -10.42
CA PHE A 6 -10.71 -6.22 -9.73
C PHE A 6 -10.07 -4.84 -9.54
N ARG A 7 -10.13 -3.98 -10.58
CA ARG A 7 -9.61 -2.60 -10.50
C ARG A 7 -10.34 -1.74 -9.48
N ARG A 8 -11.67 -1.91 -9.33
CA ARG A 8 -12.45 -1.18 -8.31
C ARG A 8 -12.06 -1.64 -6.91
N LEU A 9 -11.81 -2.94 -6.75
CA LEU A 9 -11.37 -3.54 -5.50
C LEU A 9 -9.98 -3.05 -5.08
N GLU A 10 -9.02 -2.96 -6.01
CA GLU A 10 -7.70 -2.38 -5.75
C GLU A 10 -7.80 -0.91 -5.29
N ILE A 11 -8.63 -0.10 -5.96
CA ILE A 11 -8.82 1.30 -5.56
C ILE A 11 -9.45 1.39 -4.17
N LEU A 12 -10.47 0.56 -3.90
CA LEU A 12 -11.11 0.52 -2.60
C LEU A 12 -10.12 0.09 -1.50
N LEU A 13 -9.26 -0.89 -1.79
CA LEU A 13 -8.19 -1.31 -0.89
C LEU A 13 -7.27 -0.13 -0.54
N HIS A 14 -6.76 0.61 -1.54
CA HIS A 14 -5.87 1.75 -1.28
C HIS A 14 -6.54 2.86 -0.47
N VAL A 15 -7.82 3.15 -0.76
CA VAL A 15 -8.59 4.13 0.00
C VAL A 15 -8.77 3.67 1.45
N LEU A 16 -9.17 2.41 1.66
CA LEU A 16 -9.37 1.85 3.00
C LEU A 16 -8.06 1.86 3.80
N THR A 17 -6.96 1.41 3.20
CA THR A 17 -5.64 1.40 3.83
C THR A 17 -5.20 2.81 4.20
N SER A 18 -5.40 3.78 3.30
CA SER A 18 -5.09 5.19 3.60
C SER A 18 -5.91 5.73 4.78
N VAL A 19 -7.21 5.43 4.84
CA VAL A 19 -8.06 5.84 5.97
C VAL A 19 -7.56 5.23 7.27
N ILE A 20 -7.20 3.93 7.28
CA ILE A 20 -6.63 3.26 8.47
C ILE A 20 -5.32 3.94 8.90
N LEU A 21 -4.42 4.25 7.94
CA LEU A 21 -3.17 4.95 8.24
C LEU A 21 -3.41 6.35 8.81
N LEU A 22 -4.41 7.08 8.31
CA LEU A 22 -4.76 8.40 8.82
C LEU A 22 -5.31 8.32 10.25
N LEU A 23 -6.21 7.38 10.52
CA LEU A 23 -6.78 7.17 11.84
C LEU A 23 -5.70 6.75 12.85
N LYS A 24 -4.83 5.80 12.48
CA LYS A 24 -3.74 5.36 13.35
C LYS A 24 -2.71 6.46 13.55
N GLY A 25 -2.32 7.17 12.49
CA GLY A 25 -1.40 8.31 12.58
C GLY A 25 -1.94 9.41 13.48
N TYR A 26 -3.23 9.74 13.38
CA TYR A 26 -3.88 10.69 14.29
C TYR A 26 -3.86 10.19 15.75
N ALA A 27 -4.18 8.91 15.99
CA ALA A 27 -4.12 8.32 17.32
C ALA A 27 -2.72 8.40 17.93
N GLU A 28 -1.65 8.19 17.15
CA GLU A 28 -0.27 8.34 17.62
C GLU A 28 0.10 9.80 17.95
N VAL A 29 -0.37 10.76 17.14
CA VAL A 29 -0.16 12.19 17.42
C VAL A 29 -0.83 12.59 18.73
N VAL A 30 -2.05 12.09 19.00
CA VAL A 30 -2.77 12.33 20.27
C VAL A 30 -2.01 11.75 21.46
N LYS A 31 -1.27 10.65 21.28
CA LYS A 31 -0.39 10.05 22.29
C LYS A 31 0.97 10.76 22.43
N HIS A 32 1.16 11.90 21.77
CA HIS A 32 2.43 12.63 21.69
C HIS A 32 3.58 11.86 21.01
N LEU A 33 3.27 10.77 20.28
CA LEU A 33 4.22 10.06 19.43
C LEU A 33 4.24 10.70 18.03
N TYR A 34 4.69 11.95 17.99
CA TYR A 34 4.65 12.79 16.79
C TYR A 34 5.44 12.21 15.62
N PHE A 35 6.61 11.61 15.88
CA PHE A 35 7.47 11.10 14.80
C PHE A 35 6.78 10.01 13.97
N PRO A 36 6.36 8.86 14.54
CA PRO A 36 5.63 7.85 13.76
C PRO A 36 4.27 8.36 13.29
N GLY A 37 3.57 9.17 14.10
CA GLY A 37 2.26 9.73 13.74
C GLY A 37 2.31 10.59 12.48
N CYS A 38 3.24 11.54 12.39
CA CYS A 38 3.42 12.41 11.23
C CYS A 38 3.82 11.62 9.97
N ILE A 39 4.66 10.59 10.09
CA ILE A 39 5.04 9.74 8.96
C ILE A 39 3.81 8.98 8.44
N LEU A 40 3.01 8.37 9.33
CA LEU A 40 1.79 7.65 8.95
C LEU A 40 0.76 8.57 8.30
N LEU A 41 0.54 9.76 8.87
CA LEU A 41 -0.34 10.78 8.29
C LEU A 41 0.14 11.22 6.91
N GLY A 42 1.43 11.53 6.77
CA GLY A 42 2.03 11.95 5.51
C GLY A 42 1.89 10.89 4.42
N LEU A 43 2.21 9.63 4.74
CA LEU A 43 2.07 8.51 3.81
C LEU A 43 0.59 8.29 3.42
N GLY A 44 -0.34 8.36 4.37
CA GLY A 44 -1.78 8.26 4.10
C GLY A 44 -2.28 9.36 3.15
N ILE A 45 -1.86 10.61 3.38
CA ILE A 45 -2.21 11.75 2.50
C ILE A 45 -1.63 11.56 1.10
N ILE A 46 -0.38 11.11 0.98
CA ILE A 46 0.26 10.85 -0.32
C ILE A 46 -0.52 9.79 -1.09
N VAL A 47 -0.89 8.68 -0.44
CA VAL A 47 -1.65 7.59 -1.09
C VAL A 47 -3.03 8.07 -1.54
N LEU A 48 -3.77 8.81 -0.71
CA LEU A 48 -5.03 9.43 -1.13
C LEU A 48 -4.85 10.39 -2.30
N SER A 49 -3.79 11.21 -2.26
CA SER A 49 -3.51 12.19 -3.30
C SER A 49 -3.25 11.50 -4.64
N ILE A 50 -2.43 10.44 -4.64
CA ILE A 50 -2.20 9.63 -5.85
C ILE A 50 -3.51 8.95 -6.30
N THR A 51 -4.29 8.40 -5.37
CA THR A 51 -5.51 7.65 -5.69
C THR A 51 -6.60 8.52 -6.32
N PHE A 52 -6.78 9.75 -5.84
CA PHE A 52 -7.80 10.67 -6.37
C PHE A 52 -7.28 11.56 -7.51
N PHE A 53 -6.04 12.03 -7.44
CA PHE A 53 -5.50 13.02 -8.37
C PHE A 53 -4.55 12.46 -9.42
N TRP A 54 -4.45 11.13 -9.61
CA TRP A 54 -3.57 10.53 -10.63
C TRP A 54 -3.71 11.16 -12.03
N ARG A 55 -4.93 11.59 -12.42
CA ARG A 55 -5.18 12.29 -13.69
C ARG A 55 -4.51 13.66 -13.73
N LYS A 56 -4.61 14.44 -12.65
CA LYS A 56 -3.99 15.77 -12.55
C LYS A 56 -2.46 15.67 -12.47
N LEU A 57 -1.96 14.58 -11.88
CA LEU A 57 -0.52 14.30 -11.77
C LEU A 57 0.09 13.72 -13.06
N ASN A 58 -0.67 13.57 -14.15
CA ASN A 58 -0.23 12.95 -15.41
C ASN A 58 0.32 11.51 -15.24
N ILE A 59 -0.12 10.78 -14.20
CA ILE A 59 0.33 9.42 -13.92
C ILE A 59 -0.61 8.43 -14.59
N LYS A 60 -0.08 7.40 -15.27
CA LYS A 60 -0.95 6.34 -15.83
C LYS A 60 -1.66 5.61 -14.69
N PRO A 61 -2.95 5.23 -14.83
CA PRO A 61 -3.72 4.66 -13.72
C PRO A 61 -3.10 3.36 -13.19
N LYS A 62 -2.38 2.62 -14.03
CA LYS A 62 -1.63 1.43 -13.61
C LYS A 62 -0.40 1.77 -12.76
N GLN A 63 0.34 2.82 -13.13
CA GLN A 63 1.51 3.27 -12.37
C GLN A 63 1.09 3.82 -11.01
N ALA A 64 0.00 4.60 -10.96
CA ALA A 64 -0.55 5.12 -9.71
C ALA A 64 -0.81 3.99 -8.69
N ARG A 65 -1.49 2.92 -9.09
CA ARG A 65 -1.74 1.76 -8.21
C ARG A 65 -0.46 1.07 -7.74
N ILE A 66 0.51 0.89 -8.63
CA ILE A 66 1.80 0.30 -8.27
C ILE A 66 2.52 1.18 -7.24
N MET A 67 2.51 2.50 -7.43
CA MET A 67 3.09 3.44 -6.47
C MET A 67 2.39 3.36 -5.11
N CYS A 68 1.05 3.28 -5.07
CA CYS A 68 0.31 3.10 -3.83
C CYS A 68 0.80 1.87 -3.06
N TYR A 69 0.90 0.70 -3.70
CA TYR A 69 1.43 -0.51 -3.05
C TYR A 69 2.82 -0.31 -2.41
N TYR A 70 3.73 0.38 -3.10
CA TYR A 70 5.09 0.61 -2.60
C TYR A 70 5.16 1.68 -1.51
N ILE A 71 4.20 2.60 -1.45
CA ILE A 71 4.13 3.64 -0.42
C ILE A 71 3.41 3.11 0.83
N GLU A 72 2.38 2.29 0.64
CA GLU A 72 1.64 1.66 1.74
C GLU A 72 2.48 0.60 2.46
N ALA A 73 3.36 -0.12 1.76
CA ALA A 73 4.22 -1.13 2.36
C ALA A 73 5.06 -0.60 3.56
N PRO A 74 5.88 0.45 3.43
CA PRO A 74 6.61 1.01 4.58
C PRO A 74 5.67 1.60 5.63
N ALA A 75 4.50 2.13 5.25
CA ALA A 75 3.51 2.61 6.21
C ALA A 75 2.94 1.47 7.08
N LEU A 76 2.67 0.31 6.47
CA LEU A 76 2.21 -0.90 7.15
C LEU A 76 3.31 -1.50 8.04
N PHE A 77 4.57 -1.50 7.59
CA PHE A 77 5.69 -1.91 8.43
C PHE A 77 5.87 -1.00 9.65
N LEU A 78 5.79 0.33 9.45
CA LEU A 78 5.85 1.28 10.55
C LEU A 78 4.68 1.08 11.53
N THR A 79 3.48 0.82 11.01
CA THR A 79 2.30 0.53 11.83
C THR A 79 2.50 -0.75 12.65
N ALA A 80 3.03 -1.82 12.04
CA ALA A 80 3.37 -3.06 12.74
C ALA A 80 4.38 -2.81 13.86
N TYR A 81 5.41 -2.01 13.60
CA TYR A 81 6.43 -1.65 14.59
C TYR A 81 5.84 -0.86 15.75
N VAL A 82 5.02 0.15 15.48
CA VAL A 82 4.34 0.94 16.53
C VAL A 82 3.42 0.05 17.37
N LEU A 83 2.62 -0.81 16.74
CA LEU A 83 1.73 -1.74 17.46
C LEU A 83 2.51 -2.74 18.32
N TYR A 84 3.68 -3.16 17.86
CA TYR A 84 4.58 -4.03 18.62
C TYR A 84 5.09 -3.32 19.89
N LEU A 85 5.50 -2.05 19.76
CA LEU A 85 5.90 -1.23 20.91
C LEU A 85 4.74 -0.98 21.89
N GLU A 86 3.51 -0.89 21.39
CA GLU A 86 2.29 -0.80 22.20
C GLU A 86 1.90 -2.12 22.90
N LYS A 87 2.68 -3.19 22.73
CA LYS A 87 2.42 -4.54 23.28
C LYS A 87 1.10 -5.15 22.83
N ASN A 88 0.60 -4.80 21.64
CA ASN A 88 -0.52 -5.52 21.02
C ASN A 88 -0.04 -6.90 20.55
N GLU A 89 -0.71 -7.97 20.97
CA GLU A 89 -0.23 -9.34 20.72
C GLU A 89 -0.40 -9.80 19.27
N SER A 90 -1.54 -9.50 18.62
CA SER A 90 -1.86 -10.09 17.30
C SER A 90 -1.76 -9.11 16.14
N LEU A 91 -2.07 -7.83 16.36
CA LEU A 91 -2.13 -6.83 15.28
C LEU A 91 -0.78 -6.59 14.57
N PRO A 92 0.38 -6.56 15.25
CA PRO A 92 1.66 -6.35 14.57
C PRO A 92 1.93 -7.38 13.47
N HIS A 93 1.61 -8.64 13.72
CA HIS A 93 1.83 -9.73 12.76
C HIS A 93 0.96 -9.57 11.50
N ILE A 94 -0.29 -9.12 11.65
CA ILE A 94 -1.20 -8.87 10.52
C ILE A 94 -0.65 -7.73 9.65
N PHE A 95 -0.23 -6.63 10.27
CA PHE A 95 0.33 -5.48 9.54
C PHE A 95 1.68 -5.80 8.90
N LEU A 96 2.49 -6.64 9.54
CA LEU A 96 3.77 -7.10 8.99
C LEU A 96 3.57 -7.99 7.76
N LEU A 97 2.63 -8.94 7.84
CA LEU A 97 2.23 -9.77 6.69
C LEU A 97 1.67 -8.89 5.56
N ALA A 98 0.81 -7.92 5.88
CA ALA A 98 0.31 -6.96 4.89
C ALA A 98 1.45 -6.17 4.24
N GLY A 99 2.40 -5.68 5.03
CA GLY A 99 3.59 -4.96 4.55
C GLY A 99 4.43 -5.77 3.56
N MET A 100 4.47 -7.11 3.68
CA MET A 100 5.14 -8.00 2.73
C MET A 100 4.30 -8.30 1.48
N LEU A 101 2.97 -8.46 1.63
CA LEU A 101 2.08 -8.78 0.53
C LEU A 101 1.89 -7.61 -0.44
N TYR A 102 1.86 -6.38 0.04
CA TYR A 102 1.68 -5.19 -0.80
C TYR A 102 2.75 -5.03 -1.89
N PRO A 103 4.06 -5.06 -1.61
CA PRO A 103 5.09 -4.97 -2.64
C PRO A 103 5.09 -6.19 -3.56
N MET A 104 4.72 -7.38 -3.07
CA MET A 104 4.52 -8.57 -3.89
C MET A 104 3.41 -8.36 -4.93
N LEU A 105 2.26 -7.83 -4.52
CA LEU A 105 1.15 -7.46 -5.40
C LEU A 105 1.55 -6.35 -6.39
N GLY A 106 2.28 -5.34 -5.92
CA GLY A 106 2.87 -4.30 -6.77
C GLY A 106 3.78 -4.87 -7.86
N PHE A 107 4.63 -5.85 -7.51
CA PHE A 107 5.52 -6.52 -8.45
C PHE A 107 4.77 -7.38 -9.47
N ILE A 108 3.79 -8.18 -9.03
CA ILE A 108 2.95 -9.01 -9.91
C ILE A 108 2.16 -8.12 -10.88
N SER A 109 1.67 -6.97 -10.41
CA SER A 109 0.96 -6.01 -11.24
C SER A 109 1.88 -5.30 -12.24
N SER A 110 3.21 -5.31 -12.05
CA SER A 110 4.17 -4.60 -12.89
C SER A 110 4.27 -5.14 -14.33
N LYS A 111 4.85 -4.34 -15.24
CA LYS A 111 5.15 -4.80 -16.61
C LYS A 111 6.32 -5.81 -16.64
N LYS A 112 7.21 -5.75 -15.64
CA LYS A 112 8.41 -6.59 -15.55
C LYS A 112 8.03 -8.06 -15.37
N PHE A 113 7.09 -8.34 -14.46
CA PHE A 113 6.54 -9.70 -14.28
C PHE A 113 5.95 -10.28 -15.57
N LYS A 114 5.17 -9.49 -16.32
CA LYS A 114 4.61 -9.93 -17.60
C LYS A 114 5.67 -10.26 -18.66
N ARG A 115 6.78 -9.53 -18.67
CA ARG A 115 7.89 -9.78 -19.61
C ARG A 115 8.61 -11.09 -19.26
N ILE A 116 8.86 -11.32 -17.97
CA ILE A 116 9.50 -12.55 -17.46
C ILE A 116 8.64 -13.78 -17.78
N ASN A 117 7.33 -13.74 -17.51
CA ASN A 117 6.45 -14.86 -17.86
C ASN A 117 6.43 -15.11 -19.36
N LYS A 118 6.39 -14.06 -20.18
CA LYS A 118 6.40 -14.21 -21.64
C LYS A 118 7.71 -14.85 -22.14
N SER A 119 8.86 -14.49 -21.56
CA SER A 119 10.14 -15.10 -21.93
C SER A 119 10.24 -16.57 -21.50
N LEU A 120 9.69 -16.93 -20.34
CA LEU A 120 9.64 -18.31 -19.86
C LEU A 120 8.75 -19.19 -20.75
N ASP A 121 7.61 -18.67 -21.22
CA ASP A 121 6.73 -19.41 -22.14
C ASP A 121 7.37 -19.66 -23.51
N THR A 122 8.17 -18.71 -24.03
CA THR A 122 8.92 -18.91 -25.29
C THR A 122 10.10 -19.87 -25.17
N SER A 123 10.66 -20.09 -23.97
CA SER A 123 11.75 -21.05 -23.76
C SER A 123 11.26 -22.50 -23.56
N ARG A 124 9.94 -22.71 -23.40
CA ARG A 124 9.31 -24.03 -23.24
C ARG A 124 8.67 -24.57 -24.54
N ARG A 125 8.77 -23.81 -25.63
CA ARG A 125 8.38 -24.23 -26.98
C ARG A 125 9.63 -24.45 -27.81
#